data_AF-A0A8C8DRS5-F1
#
_entry.id   AF-A0A8C8DRS5-F1
#
_cell.length_a   1.000
_cell.length_b   1.000
_cell.length_c   1.000
_cell.angle_alpha   90.00
_cell.angle_beta   90.00
_cell.angle_gamma   90.00
#
_symmetry.space_group_name_H-M   'P 1'
#
loop_
_entity.id
_entity.type
_entity.pdbx_description
1 polymer ?
#
loop_
_entity_poly.entity_id
_entity_poly.type
_entity_poly.pdbx_seq_one_letter_code
_entity_poly.pdbx_strand_id
1 'polypeptide(L)'
;MSSISSLIPARFLTIIAHLVIVITIFWSRENNVKACLPLEFTQEQYDTEDRKLVVALSATLGLFAIELAGFFSGVSMFSSSQGLLSLAVHCSASVSLSFFVFEQWECWTYWVIFATCRLVRLHACFQ
;
A
#
# COMPACT_ATOMS: atom_id res chain seq x y z
N MET A 1 -2.24 -11.92 28.61
CA MET A 1 -1.37 -12.64 27.64
C MET A 1 -2.10 -13.08 26.37
N SER A 2 -3.42 -12.87 26.23
CA SER A 2 -4.20 -13.23 25.04
C SER A 2 -4.01 -12.29 23.84
N SER A 3 -3.86 -10.98 24.08
CA SER A 3 -3.81 -9.97 23.00
C SER A 3 -2.57 -10.03 22.11
N ILE A 4 -1.46 -10.57 22.62
CA ILE A 4 -0.19 -10.68 21.88
C ILE A 4 -0.28 -11.83 20.87
N SER A 5 -0.91 -12.94 21.27
CA SER A 5 -1.12 -14.12 20.41
C SER A 5 -2.09 -13.85 19.27
N SER A 6 -3.09 -12.97 19.47
CA SER A 6 -4.01 -12.54 18.40
C SER A 6 -3.41 -11.50 17.45
N LEU A 7 -2.31 -10.84 17.85
CA LEU A 7 -1.70 -9.78 17.05
C LEU A 7 -0.98 -10.33 15.82
N ILE A 8 -0.40 -11.52 15.92
CA ILE A 8 0.29 -12.22 14.82
C ILE A 8 -0.67 -12.49 13.64
N PRO A 9 -1.81 -13.19 13.82
CA PRO A 9 -2.75 -13.41 12.72
C PRO A 9 -3.42 -12.12 12.23
N ALA A 10 -3.63 -11.11 13.09
CA ALA A 10 -4.16 -9.82 12.67
C ALA A 10 -3.20 -9.06 11.73
N ARG A 11 -1.89 -9.09 12.01
CA ARG A 11 -0.87 -8.52 11.12
C ARG A 11 -0.81 -9.22 9.78
N PHE A 12 -0.86 -10.56 9.77
CA PHE A 12 -0.91 -11.32 8.53
C PHE A 12 -2.13 -10.92 7.68
N LEU A 13 -3.33 -10.92 8.27
CA LEU A 13 -4.56 -10.58 7.56
C LEU A 13 -4.54 -9.17 6.96
N THR A 14 -4.00 -8.19 7.65
CA THR A 14 -3.96 -6.80 7.16
C THR A 14 -2.88 -6.56 6.11
N ILE A 15 -1.73 -7.25 6.19
CA ILE A 15 -0.75 -7.27 5.12
C ILE A 15 -1.37 -7.87 3.84
N ILE A 16 -2.07 -9.00 3.97
CA ILE A 16 -2.76 -9.64 2.84
C ILE A 16 -3.90 -8.76 2.30
N ALA A 17 -4.70 -8.14 3.16
CA ALA A 17 -5.79 -7.25 2.73
C ALA A 17 -5.25 -6.06 1.91
N HIS A 18 -4.19 -5.41 2.40
CA HIS A 18 -3.56 -4.31 1.67
C HIS A 18 -2.92 -4.80 0.35
N LEU A 19 -2.30 -5.99 0.34
CA LEU A 19 -1.79 -6.61 -0.89
C LEU A 19 -2.90 -6.83 -1.93
N VAL A 20 -4.05 -7.36 -1.53
CA VAL A 20 -5.18 -7.61 -2.43
C VAL A 20 -5.72 -6.32 -3.03
N ILE A 21 -5.85 -5.26 -2.23
CA ILE A 21 -6.28 -3.94 -2.71
C ILE A 21 -5.28 -3.38 -3.73
N VAL A 22 -3.98 -3.48 -3.46
CA VAL A 22 -2.92 -3.04 -4.39
C VAL A 22 -2.97 -3.80 -5.72
N ILE A 23 -3.18 -5.13 -5.68
CA ILE A 23 -3.35 -5.95 -6.89
C ILE A 23 -4.62 -5.54 -7.65
N THR A 24 -5.71 -5.28 -6.93
CA THR A 24 -7.00 -4.87 -7.52
C THR A 24 -6.86 -3.54 -8.27
N ILE A 25 -6.11 -2.60 -7.71
CA ILE A 25 -5.78 -1.32 -8.35
C ILE A 25 -4.87 -1.52 -9.56
N PHE A 26 -3.89 -2.42 -9.45
CA PHE A 26 -3.03 -2.75 -10.57
C PHE A 26 -3.80 -3.31 -11.77
N TRP A 27 -4.80 -4.17 -11.51
CA TRP A 27 -5.73 -4.66 -12.54
C TRP A 27 -6.66 -3.56 -13.06
N SER A 28 -7.11 -2.65 -12.20
CA SER A 28 -8.02 -1.57 -12.58
C SER A 28 -7.30 -0.29 -13.03
N ARG A 29 -5.99 -0.35 -13.33
CA ARG A 29 -5.16 0.84 -13.52
C ARG A 29 -5.61 1.70 -14.70
N GLU A 30 -6.02 1.08 -15.81
CA GLU A 30 -6.43 1.81 -17.01
C GLU A 30 -7.66 2.68 -16.73
N ASN A 31 -8.60 2.17 -15.93
CA ASN A 31 -9.79 2.91 -15.53
C ASN A 31 -9.45 4.03 -14.55
N ASN A 32 -8.51 3.79 -13.62
CA ASN A 32 -8.06 4.80 -12.66
C ASN A 32 -7.24 5.92 -13.32
N VAL A 33 -6.39 5.61 -14.30
CA VAL A 33 -5.62 6.61 -15.04
C VAL A 33 -6.55 7.46 -15.92
N LYS A 34 -7.48 6.84 -16.65
CA LYS A 34 -8.46 7.57 -17.48
C LYS A 34 -9.36 8.48 -16.64
N ALA A 35 -9.69 8.06 -15.43
CA ALA A 35 -10.45 8.85 -14.47
C ALA A 35 -9.71 10.10 -13.97
N CYS A 36 -8.37 10.05 -13.88
CA CYS A 36 -7.53 11.19 -13.50
C CYS A 36 -7.22 12.13 -14.67
N LEU A 37 -7.64 11.80 -15.89
CA LEU A 37 -7.33 12.56 -17.10
C LEU A 37 -8.51 13.48 -17.50
N PRO A 38 -8.22 14.70 -17.99
CA PRO A 38 -9.25 15.59 -18.52
C PRO A 38 -9.94 15.02 -19.77
N LEU A 39 -11.14 15.54 -20.08
CA LEU A 39 -11.97 15.11 -21.24
C LEU A 39 -11.22 15.17 -22.59
N GLU A 40 -10.24 16.06 -22.72
CA GLU A 40 -9.23 16.04 -23.79
C GLU A 40 -7.89 15.67 -23.20
N PHE A 41 -7.35 14.51 -23.57
CA PHE A 41 -6.04 14.05 -23.12
C PHE A 41 -5.13 13.74 -24.30
N THR A 42 -3.85 14.03 -24.14
CA THR A 42 -2.81 13.62 -25.09
C THR A 42 -2.27 12.24 -24.72
N GLN A 43 -1.80 11.47 -25.72
CA GLN A 43 -1.21 10.14 -25.50
C GLN A 43 0.04 10.20 -24.59
N GLU A 44 0.83 11.28 -24.64
CA GLU A 44 2.00 11.45 -23.77
C GLU A 44 1.63 11.64 -22.29
N GLN A 45 0.54 12.34 -21.99
CA GLN A 45 0.05 12.50 -20.60
C GLN A 45 -0.44 11.17 -20.04
N TYR A 46 -1.17 10.38 -20.85
CA TYR A 46 -1.62 9.05 -20.44
C TYR A 46 -0.44 8.12 -20.10
N ASP A 47 0.56 8.03 -20.99
CA ASP A 47 1.70 7.13 -20.81
C ASP A 47 2.56 7.54 -19.60
N THR A 48 2.71 8.85 -19.38
CA THR A 48 3.45 9.38 -18.22
C THR A 48 2.79 9.01 -16.90
N GLU A 49 1.46 9.17 -16.79
CA GLU A 49 0.73 8.85 -15.56
C GLU A 49 0.61 7.33 -15.33
N ASP A 50 0.36 6.53 -16.38
CA ASP A 50 0.37 5.06 -16.28
C ASP A 50 1.74 4.55 -15.78
N ARG A 51 2.83 5.09 -16.34
CA ARG A 51 4.19 4.69 -15.93
C ARG A 51 4.48 5.04 -14.47
N LYS A 52 4.06 6.21 -13.98
CA LYS A 52 4.22 6.60 -12.56
C LYS A 52 3.45 5.65 -11.63
N LEU A 53 2.20 5.34 -11.96
CA LEU A 53 1.35 4.42 -11.19
C LEU A 53 1.93 3.01 -11.17
N VAL A 54 2.37 2.49 -12.31
CA VAL A 54 2.97 1.15 -12.42
C VAL A 54 4.28 1.05 -11.64
N VAL A 55 5.15 2.06 -11.71
CA VAL A 55 6.42 2.09 -10.94
C VAL A 55 6.14 2.08 -9.44
N ALA A 56 5.17 2.86 -8.98
CA ALA A 56 4.88 2.92 -7.55
C ALA A 56 4.11 1.68 -7.05
N LEU A 57 3.21 1.10 -7.84
CA LEU A 57 2.56 -0.18 -7.52
C LEU A 57 3.57 -1.34 -7.47
N SER A 58 4.48 -1.42 -8.45
CA SER A 58 5.52 -2.46 -8.49
C SER A 58 6.50 -2.36 -7.31
N ALA A 59 6.93 -1.14 -6.95
CA ALA A 59 7.72 -0.91 -5.74
C ALA A 59 6.97 -1.35 -4.47
N THR A 60 5.65 -1.16 -4.43
CA THR A 60 4.80 -1.60 -3.31
C THR A 60 4.71 -3.10 -3.20
N LEU A 61 4.56 -3.81 -4.31
CA LEU A 61 4.60 -5.27 -4.35
C LEU A 61 5.95 -5.83 -3.89
N GLY A 62 7.07 -5.23 -4.33
CA GLY A 62 8.41 -5.65 -3.90
C GLY A 62 8.61 -5.51 -2.39
N LEU A 63 8.15 -4.40 -1.80
CA LEU A 63 8.25 -4.17 -0.37
C LEU A 63 7.29 -5.05 0.44
N PHE A 64 6.12 -5.39 -0.11
CA PHE A 64 5.25 -6.41 0.49
C PHE A 64 5.93 -7.77 0.54
N ALA A 65 6.66 -8.17 -0.50
CA ALA A 65 7.38 -9.43 -0.51
C ALA A 65 8.45 -9.48 0.59
N ILE A 66 9.19 -8.38 0.79
CA ILE A 66 10.18 -8.25 1.87
C ILE A 66 9.50 -8.33 3.24
N GLU A 67 8.41 -7.59 3.44
CA GLU A 67 7.66 -7.58 4.71
C GLU A 67 7.04 -8.95 5.02
N LEU A 68 6.53 -9.65 4.01
CA LEU A 68 5.99 -11.00 4.13
C LEU A 68 7.09 -12.03 4.43
N ALA A 69 8.25 -11.93 3.79
CA ALA A 69 9.41 -12.77 4.10
C ALA A 69 9.96 -12.51 5.51
N GLY A 70 10.01 -11.25 5.95
CA GLY A 70 10.35 -10.85 7.31
C GLY A 70 9.35 -11.35 8.36
N PHE A 71 8.07 -11.41 8.00
CA PHE A 71 7.01 -11.99 8.82
C PHE A 71 7.17 -13.51 8.96
N PHE A 72 7.38 -14.22 7.85
CA PHE A 72 7.56 -15.68 7.86
C PHE A 72 8.88 -16.14 8.50
N SER A 73 9.93 -15.32 8.46
CA SER A 73 11.20 -15.61 9.15
C SER A 73 11.16 -15.33 10.66
N GLY A 74 10.07 -14.76 11.18
CA GLY A 74 9.85 -14.55 12.62
C GLY A 74 10.64 -13.39 13.24
N VAL A 75 11.51 -12.71 12.49
CA VAL A 75 12.32 -11.57 12.99
C VAL A 75 11.48 -10.38 13.44
N SER A 76 10.35 -10.10 12.78
CA SER A 76 9.44 -9.00 13.14
C SER A 76 8.35 -9.39 14.16
N MET A 77 8.28 -10.66 14.59
CA MET A 77 7.23 -11.14 15.50
C MET A 77 7.47 -10.74 16.97
N PHE A 78 8.67 -10.28 17.33
CA PHE A 78 9.03 -9.97 18.72
C PHE A 78 8.86 -8.50 19.12
N SER A 79 8.61 -7.59 18.18
CA SER A 79 8.30 -6.18 18.48
C SER A 79 6.80 -5.91 18.32
N SER A 80 6.07 -5.96 19.44
CA SER A 80 4.61 -5.75 19.45
C SER A 80 4.20 -4.33 19.04
N SER A 81 5.03 -3.33 19.36
CA SER A 81 4.84 -1.92 18.98
C SER A 81 5.06 -1.69 17.48
N GLN A 82 6.10 -2.28 16.88
CA GLN A 82 6.28 -2.30 15.42
C GLN A 82 5.08 -2.92 14.72
N GLY A 83 4.50 -3.96 15.34
CA GLY A 83 3.36 -4.65 14.78
C GLY A 83 2.04 -3.90 14.80
N LEU A 84 1.78 -3.13 15.85
CA LEU A 84 0.61 -2.25 15.92
C LEU A 84 0.73 -1.08 14.94
N LEU A 85 1.93 -0.52 14.76
CA LEU A 85 2.16 0.56 13.80
C LEU A 85 2.02 0.08 12.35
N SER A 86 2.60 -1.07 12.01
CA SER A 86 2.40 -1.70 10.70
C SER A 86 0.90 -1.98 10.47
N LEU A 87 0.21 -2.59 11.44
CA LEU A 87 -1.24 -2.84 11.35
C LEU A 87 -2.05 -1.56 11.08
N ALA A 88 -1.81 -0.50 11.86
CA ALA A 88 -2.53 0.77 11.72
C ALA A 88 -2.26 1.42 10.36
N VAL A 89 -1.01 1.43 9.91
CA VAL A 89 -0.63 2.01 8.61
C VAL A 89 -1.18 1.20 7.45
N HIS A 90 -1.11 -0.13 7.50
CA HIS A 90 -1.68 -0.97 6.44
C HIS A 90 -3.21 -0.84 6.36
N CYS A 91 -3.88 -0.70 7.51
CA CYS A 91 -5.32 -0.45 7.58
C CYS A 91 -5.69 0.93 7.03
N SER A 92 -5.02 2.00 7.49
CA SER A 92 -5.29 3.35 7.00
C SER A 92 -4.98 3.49 5.52
N ALA A 93 -3.88 2.89 5.06
CA ALA A 93 -3.51 2.85 3.65
C ALA A 93 -4.58 2.16 2.81
N SER A 94 -5.05 0.99 3.25
CA SER A 94 -6.10 0.23 2.58
C SER A 94 -7.39 1.04 2.43
N VAL A 95 -7.80 1.73 3.50
CA VAL A 95 -8.98 2.61 3.49
C VAL A 95 -8.77 3.79 2.54
N SER A 96 -7.65 4.50 2.63
CA SER A 96 -7.34 5.63 1.74
C SER A 96 -7.24 5.21 0.28
N LEU A 97 -6.65 4.05 -0.01
CA LEU A 97 -6.57 3.50 -1.38
C LEU A 97 -7.95 3.08 -1.90
N SER A 98 -8.83 2.59 -1.03
CA SER A 98 -10.21 2.28 -1.41
C SER A 98 -10.96 3.56 -1.79
N PHE A 99 -10.85 4.62 -0.98
CA PHE A 99 -11.41 5.93 -1.32
C PHE A 99 -10.82 6.51 -2.60
N PHE A 100 -9.51 6.34 -2.83
CA PHE A 100 -8.87 6.75 -4.08
C PHE A 100 -9.52 6.10 -5.32
N VAL A 101 -9.85 4.81 -5.24
CA VAL A 101 -10.52 4.08 -6.34
C VAL A 101 -11.97 4.54 -6.54
N PHE A 102 -12.72 4.78 -5.46
CA PHE A 102 -14.13 5.18 -5.55
C PHE A 102 -14.30 6.62 -6.04
N GLU A 103 -13.46 7.54 -5.56
CA GLU A 103 -13.59 8.98 -5.80
C GLU A 103 -12.72 9.47 -6.96
N GLN A 104 -12.02 8.58 -7.68
CA GLN A 104 -11.18 8.96 -8.83
C GLN A 104 -10.17 10.07 -8.51
N TRP A 105 -9.55 9.99 -7.32
CA TRP A 105 -8.69 11.07 -6.80
C TRP A 105 -7.44 11.28 -7.65
N GLU A 106 -6.99 12.54 -7.73
CA GLU A 106 -5.79 12.99 -8.44
C GLU A 106 -4.58 12.08 -8.19
N CYS A 107 -3.79 11.79 -9.24
CA CYS A 107 -2.60 10.92 -9.18
C CYS A 107 -1.58 11.34 -8.11
N TRP A 108 -1.54 12.61 -7.71
CA TRP A 108 -0.71 13.10 -6.61
C TRP A 108 -1.05 12.44 -5.27
N THR A 109 -2.33 12.14 -5.02
CA THR A 109 -2.77 11.60 -3.73
C THR A 109 -2.24 10.18 -3.51
N TYR A 110 -2.07 9.41 -4.59
CA TYR A 110 -1.43 8.10 -4.53
C TYR A 110 0.02 8.20 -4.02
N TRP A 111 0.79 9.21 -4.47
CA TRP A 111 2.15 9.45 -3.99
C TRP A 111 2.21 9.84 -2.52
N VAL A 112 1.23 10.61 -2.03
CA VAL A 112 1.14 10.98 -0.60
C VAL A 112 0.83 9.77 0.27
N ILE A 113 -0.11 8.92 -0.15
CA ILE A 113 -0.44 7.67 0.56
C ILE A 113 0.77 6.73 0.57
N PHE A 114 1.46 6.59 -0.56
CA PHE A 114 2.68 5.81 -0.69
C PHE A 114 3.79 6.33 0.23
N ALA A 115 4.10 7.63 0.19
CA ALA A 115 5.15 8.24 0.99
C ALA A 115 4.89 8.10 2.50
N THR A 116 3.64 8.33 2.93
CA THR A 116 3.24 8.19 4.33
C THR A 116 3.38 6.75 4.81
N CYS A 117 3.00 5.77 3.98
CA CYS A 117 3.14 4.34 4.30
C CYS A 117 4.60 3.86 4.33
N ARG A 118 5.51 4.57 3.68
CA ARG A 118 6.94 4.22 3.59
C ARG A 118 7.73 4.81 4.76
N LEU A 119 7.50 6.08 5.08
CA LEU A 119 8.20 6.79 6.16
C LEU A 119 7.95 6.12 7.53
N VAL A 120 6.70 5.72 7.80
CA VAL A 120 6.38 5.07 9.08
C VAL A 120 7.00 3.67 9.18
N ARG A 121 7.09 2.92 8.07
CA ARG A 121 7.72 1.58 8.06
C ARG A 121 9.25 1.64 8.18
N LEU A 122 9.89 2.62 7.56
CA LEU A 122 11.35 2.81 7.66
C LEU A 122 11.75 3.21 9.08
N HIS A 123 10.98 4.11 9.70
CA HIS A 123 11.19 4.54 11.08
C HIS A 123 11.00 3.38 12.07
N ALA A 124 10.01 2.52 11.86
CA ALA A 124 9.76 1.34 12.71
C ALA A 124 10.74 0.17 12.47
N CYS A 125 11.58 0.21 11.44
CA CYS A 125 12.63 -0.80 11.17
C CYS A 125 13.99 -0.43 11.79
N PHE A 126 14.19 0.85 12.14
CA PHE A 126 15.44 1.40 12.68
C PHE A 126 15.39 1.65 14.20
N GLN A 127 14.34 1.17 14.88
CA GLN A 127 14.07 1.38 16.30
C GLN A 127 13.80 0.05 16.99
#